data_AF-A0A2Z4Y3P3-F1
#
_entry.id   AF-A0A2Z4Y3P3-F1
#
_cell.length_a   1.000
_cell.length_b   1.000
_cell.length_c   1.000
_cell.angle_alpha   90.00
_cell.angle_beta   90.00
_cell.angle_gamma   90.00
#
_symmetry.space_group_name_H-M   'P 1'
#
loop_
_entity.id
_entity.type
_entity.pdbx_description
1 polymer ?
#
loop_
_entity_poly.entity_id
_entity_poly.type
_entity_poly.pdbx_seq_one_letter_code
_entity_poly.pdbx_strand_id
1 'polypeptide(L)'
;MAGTTKPHDRNVDGILHYLRDYLSIRQQQAIRINPRIANVIDDVVWSQVENLRQVLTGLKSFGPERVRVADILAGDDDLRRKALFSHSDQNSIVHEIINRPEEQRGRVAELAIHDMRTLFRSMDPTLEHIVELIQHWLLWDLPDAADLFHFDLQMHRCAYFRTNPLTDEIRDRYKAALHKRPDETVTERDILAFELKRLEHILNNFVTRRAEEKAYMMIIRRDEQVGSASSQEILALAERLKFIESLESSDGPVPAELAEKYARVLGCARDEVTRNAIVDYEKKLVAEGKRRLHRYIEDDRYLGEPYDYKKAQMVHLQERFRAEVAKCQPLLGEANKEQSSGGE
;
A
#
# COMPACT_ATOMS: atom_id res chain seq x y z
N MET A 1 20.82 7.99 -22.53
CA MET A 1 20.08 6.73 -22.69
C MET A 1 18.71 6.91 -22.05
N ALA A 2 17.68 7.08 -22.88
CA ALA A 2 16.32 7.28 -22.40
C ALA A 2 15.83 5.95 -21.81
N GLY A 3 15.70 5.90 -20.48
CA GLY A 3 15.10 4.78 -19.78
C GLY A 3 13.64 4.68 -20.20
N THR A 4 13.31 3.62 -20.92
CA THR A 4 11.93 3.21 -21.16
C THR A 4 11.25 3.02 -19.80
N THR A 5 10.43 3.98 -19.38
CA THR A 5 9.50 3.82 -18.27
C THR A 5 8.65 2.61 -18.58
N LYS A 6 8.81 1.51 -17.84
CA LYS A 6 7.93 0.35 -17.93
C LYS A 6 6.48 0.86 -17.85
N PRO A 7 5.55 0.42 -18.71
CA PRO A 7 4.15 0.80 -18.58
C PRO A 7 3.69 0.38 -17.18
N HIS A 8 3.23 1.33 -16.37
CA HIS A 8 2.68 1.07 -15.05
C HIS A 8 1.47 0.14 -15.19
N ASP A 9 1.58 -1.07 -14.65
CA ASP A 9 0.48 -2.01 -14.60
C ASP A 9 -0.38 -1.67 -13.38
N ARG A 10 -1.51 -1.01 -13.64
CA ARG A 10 -2.42 -0.49 -12.61
C ARG A 10 -2.77 -1.55 -11.56
N ASN A 11 -3.06 -2.78 -11.96
CA ASN A 11 -3.52 -3.81 -11.03
C ASN A 11 -2.36 -4.33 -10.19
N VAL A 12 -1.21 -4.57 -10.81
CA VAL A 12 -0.01 -5.01 -10.10
C VAL A 12 0.45 -3.93 -9.11
N ASP A 13 0.57 -2.68 -9.57
CA ASP A 13 1.03 -1.57 -8.74
C ASP A 13 0.05 -1.23 -7.63
N GLY A 14 -1.26 -1.33 -7.90
CA GLY A 14 -2.31 -1.11 -6.90
C GLY A 14 -2.31 -2.16 -5.78
N ILE A 15 -2.16 -3.45 -6.12
CA ILE A 15 -2.04 -4.52 -5.12
C ILE A 15 -0.75 -4.37 -4.32
N LEU A 16 0.38 -4.11 -5.00
CA LEU A 16 1.68 -3.97 -4.34
C LEU A 16 1.75 -2.73 -3.45
N HIS A 17 0.98 -1.68 -3.73
CA HIS A 17 0.88 -0.51 -2.86
C HIS A 17 0.42 -0.90 -1.45
N TYR A 18 -0.75 -1.55 -1.33
CA TYR A 18 -1.26 -1.99 -0.02
C TYR A 18 -0.39 -3.06 0.63
N LEU A 19 0.19 -3.95 -0.17
CA LEU A 19 1.06 -5.00 0.37
C LEU A 19 2.34 -4.41 0.97
N ARG A 20 2.91 -3.36 0.35
CA ARG A 20 4.08 -2.65 0.89
C ARG A 20 3.77 -2.00 2.23
N ASP A 21 2.57 -1.45 2.41
CA ASP A 21 2.17 -0.90 3.71
C ASP A 21 2.18 -1.98 4.80
N TYR A 22 1.63 -3.17 4.51
CA TYR A 22 1.69 -4.30 5.44
C TYR A 22 3.11 -4.74 5.75
N LEU A 23 3.94 -4.94 4.72
CA LEU A 23 5.33 -5.37 4.88
C LEU A 23 6.15 -4.35 5.65
N SER A 24 5.97 -3.05 5.39
CA SER A 24 6.64 -1.98 6.11
C SER A 24 6.35 -2.04 7.61
N ILE A 25 5.08 -2.27 7.99
CA ILE A 25 4.71 -2.34 9.41
C ILE A 25 5.23 -3.63 10.04
N ARG A 26 5.14 -4.76 9.33
CA ARG A 26 5.70 -6.05 9.80
C ARG A 26 7.21 -6.00 9.97
N GLN A 27 7.90 -5.35 9.05
CA GLN A 27 9.34 -5.12 9.14
C GLN A 27 9.68 -4.31 10.39
N GLN A 28 9.01 -3.19 10.62
CA GLN A 28 9.20 -2.39 11.84
C GLN A 28 8.92 -3.23 13.10
N GLN A 29 7.86 -4.03 13.10
CA GLN A 29 7.55 -4.95 14.19
C GLN A 29 8.67 -5.99 14.40
N ALA A 30 9.19 -6.59 13.33
CA ALA A 30 10.24 -7.59 13.41
C ALA A 30 11.58 -6.97 13.86
N ILE A 31 11.91 -5.76 13.42
CA ILE A 31 13.09 -5.01 13.89
C ILE A 31 12.98 -4.72 15.39
N ARG A 32 11.82 -4.29 15.89
CA ARG A 32 11.62 -4.10 17.34
C ARG A 32 11.81 -5.38 18.15
N ILE A 33 11.42 -6.52 17.59
CA ILE A 33 11.59 -7.83 18.24
C ILE A 33 13.04 -8.32 18.16
N ASN A 34 13.70 -8.15 17.01
CA ASN A 34 15.06 -8.56 16.75
C ASN A 34 15.83 -7.48 15.97
N PRO A 35 16.45 -6.51 16.67
CA PRO A 35 17.11 -5.37 16.02
C PRO A 35 18.25 -5.73 15.06
N ARG A 36 18.82 -6.93 15.19
CA ARG A 36 19.96 -7.37 14.35
C ARG A 36 19.60 -7.48 12.87
N ILE A 37 18.32 -7.66 12.55
CA ILE A 37 17.87 -7.82 11.15
C ILE A 37 17.71 -6.49 10.42
N ALA A 38 17.77 -5.36 11.13
CA ALA A 38 17.51 -4.02 10.56
C ALA A 38 18.37 -3.70 9.34
N ASN A 39 19.61 -4.18 9.32
CA ASN A 39 20.56 -3.87 8.24
C ASN A 39 20.34 -4.68 6.95
N VAL A 40 19.50 -5.72 6.97
CA VAL A 40 19.34 -6.65 5.84
C VAL A 40 17.88 -6.84 5.42
N ILE A 41 16.94 -6.66 6.34
CA ILE A 41 15.53 -6.97 6.09
C ILE A 41 14.93 -6.12 4.95
N ASP A 42 15.34 -4.86 4.79
CA ASP A 42 14.91 -3.99 3.69
C ASP A 42 15.20 -4.60 2.32
N ASP A 43 16.44 -5.05 2.11
CA ASP A 43 16.87 -5.62 0.83
C ASP A 43 16.18 -6.97 0.55
N VAL A 44 15.98 -7.79 1.60
CA VAL A 44 15.27 -9.06 1.47
C VAL A 44 13.80 -8.80 1.12
N VAL A 45 13.13 -7.87 1.81
CA VAL A 45 11.74 -7.48 1.51
C VAL A 45 11.63 -6.96 0.09
N TRP A 46 12.52 -6.06 -0.34
CA TRP A 46 12.54 -5.54 -1.70
C TRP A 46 12.62 -6.67 -2.73
N SER A 47 13.53 -7.61 -2.52
CA SER A 47 13.73 -8.72 -3.44
C SER A 47 12.52 -9.68 -3.47
N GLN A 48 11.90 -9.98 -2.33
CA GLN A 48 10.68 -10.79 -2.29
C GLN A 48 9.50 -10.08 -2.95
N VAL A 49 9.37 -8.76 -2.81
CA VAL A 49 8.33 -7.96 -3.47
C VAL A 49 8.53 -7.93 -4.99
N GLU A 50 9.77 -7.86 -5.47
CA GLU A 50 10.06 -7.92 -6.91
C GLU A 50 9.80 -9.31 -7.49
N ASN A 51 10.10 -10.38 -6.74
CA ASN A 51 9.67 -11.73 -7.13
C ASN A 51 8.14 -11.82 -7.22
N LEU A 52 7.42 -11.33 -6.20
CA LEU A 52 5.95 -11.32 -6.23
C LEU A 52 5.41 -10.47 -7.39
N ARG A 53 6.04 -9.35 -7.75
CA ARG A 53 5.67 -8.57 -8.93
C ARG A 53 5.68 -9.43 -10.19
N GLN A 54 6.70 -10.27 -10.36
CA GLN A 54 6.77 -11.20 -11.50
C GLN A 54 5.61 -12.19 -11.48
N VAL A 55 5.30 -12.76 -10.31
CA VAL A 55 4.13 -13.66 -10.13
C VAL A 55 2.83 -12.95 -10.48
N LEU A 56 2.63 -11.71 -10.02
CA LEU A 56 1.42 -10.92 -10.32
C LEU A 56 1.26 -10.60 -11.80
N THR A 57 2.37 -10.40 -12.53
CA THR A 57 2.36 -10.25 -14.00
C THR A 57 2.20 -11.57 -14.75
N GLY A 58 2.41 -12.71 -14.08
CA GLY A 58 2.31 -14.04 -14.64
C GLY A 58 0.90 -14.40 -15.09
N LEU A 59 0.81 -15.35 -16.02
CA LEU A 59 -0.46 -15.86 -16.57
C LEU A 59 -0.83 -17.21 -15.94
N LYS A 60 -2.10 -17.36 -15.59
CA LYS A 60 -2.71 -18.64 -15.16
C LYS A 60 -3.72 -19.11 -16.19
N SER A 61 -3.81 -20.43 -16.35
CA SER A 61 -4.66 -21.04 -17.39
C SER A 61 -5.95 -21.56 -16.77
N PHE A 62 -7.08 -21.01 -17.21
CA PHE A 62 -8.42 -21.45 -16.81
C PHE A 62 -9.16 -21.95 -18.05
N GLY A 63 -8.98 -23.25 -18.35
CA GLY A 63 -9.45 -23.84 -19.61
C GLY A 63 -8.70 -23.25 -20.82
N PRO A 64 -9.40 -22.71 -21.84
CA PRO A 64 -8.76 -22.06 -22.97
C PRO A 64 -8.23 -20.65 -22.66
N GLU A 65 -8.68 -20.04 -21.56
CA GLU A 65 -8.31 -18.67 -21.21
C GLU A 65 -6.98 -18.62 -20.45
N ARG A 66 -6.17 -17.61 -20.77
CA ARG A 66 -4.98 -17.23 -20.00
C ARG A 66 -5.20 -15.85 -19.41
N VAL A 67 -5.20 -15.75 -18.10
CA VAL A 67 -5.50 -14.51 -17.39
C VAL A 67 -4.36 -14.18 -16.43
N ARG A 68 -4.01 -12.90 -16.32
CA ARG A 68 -2.95 -12.46 -15.42
C ARG A 68 -3.38 -12.62 -13.98
N VAL A 69 -2.44 -12.97 -13.10
CA VAL A 69 -2.70 -13.15 -11.66
C VAL A 69 -3.29 -11.87 -11.05
N ALA A 70 -2.72 -10.70 -11.34
CA ALA A 70 -3.25 -9.43 -10.82
C ALA A 70 -4.69 -9.14 -11.28
N ASP A 71 -5.05 -9.50 -12.51
CA ASP A 71 -6.41 -9.30 -13.03
C ASP A 71 -7.42 -10.26 -12.40
N ILE A 72 -6.98 -11.49 -12.05
CA ILE A 72 -7.81 -12.43 -11.30
C ILE A 72 -8.04 -11.89 -9.88
N LEU A 73 -6.98 -11.45 -9.20
CA LEU A 73 -7.05 -10.95 -7.82
C LEU A 73 -7.93 -9.70 -7.69
N ALA A 74 -7.83 -8.78 -8.65
CA ALA A 74 -8.63 -7.56 -8.72
C ALA A 74 -9.97 -7.73 -9.48
N GLY A 75 -10.35 -8.97 -9.81
CA GLY A 75 -11.55 -9.31 -10.56
C GLY A 75 -12.70 -9.83 -9.71
N ASP A 76 -13.85 -10.04 -10.35
CA ASP A 76 -15.09 -10.47 -9.71
C ASP A 76 -15.24 -12.01 -9.56
N ASP A 77 -14.34 -12.81 -10.15
CA ASP A 77 -14.44 -14.27 -10.16
C ASP A 77 -13.83 -14.89 -8.88
N ASP A 78 -14.69 -15.11 -7.89
CA ASP A 78 -14.32 -15.75 -6.61
C ASP A 78 -13.71 -17.14 -6.77
N LEU A 79 -14.12 -17.91 -7.79
CA LEU A 79 -13.61 -19.26 -7.99
C LEU A 79 -12.16 -19.21 -8.47
N ARG A 80 -11.87 -18.35 -9.45
CA ARG A 80 -10.49 -18.11 -9.91
C ARG A 80 -9.63 -17.56 -8.78
N ARG A 81 -10.13 -16.62 -7.98
CA ARG A 81 -9.40 -16.08 -6.82
C ARG A 81 -9.09 -17.15 -5.78
N LYS A 82 -10.07 -17.98 -5.41
CA LYS A 82 -9.87 -19.11 -4.47
C LYS A 82 -8.87 -20.13 -5.01
N ALA A 83 -8.91 -20.42 -6.31
CA ALA A 83 -7.96 -21.33 -6.96
C ALA A 83 -6.50 -20.88 -6.80
N LEU A 84 -6.22 -19.57 -6.88
CA LEU A 84 -4.86 -19.04 -6.70
C LEU A 84 -4.27 -19.33 -5.31
N PHE A 85 -5.10 -19.41 -4.26
CA PHE A 85 -4.64 -19.65 -2.89
C PHE A 85 -4.84 -21.09 -2.41
N SER A 86 -5.36 -21.97 -3.26
CA SER A 86 -5.53 -23.39 -2.94
C SER A 86 -4.20 -24.13 -3.03
N HIS A 87 -3.87 -24.97 -2.05
CA HIS A 87 -2.67 -25.82 -2.11
C HIS A 87 -2.81 -26.99 -3.09
N SER A 88 -4.03 -27.36 -3.47
CA SER A 88 -4.30 -28.49 -4.37
C SER A 88 -4.49 -28.09 -5.83
N ASP A 89 -4.61 -26.79 -6.11
CA ASP A 89 -4.86 -26.28 -7.45
C ASP A 89 -3.56 -26.07 -8.23
N GLN A 90 -3.56 -26.44 -9.51
CA GLN A 90 -2.40 -26.25 -10.39
C GLN A 90 -2.13 -24.76 -10.68
N ASN A 91 -3.15 -23.92 -10.63
CA ASN A 91 -3.04 -22.48 -10.80
C ASN A 91 -2.62 -21.75 -9.53
N SER A 92 -2.38 -22.46 -8.43
CA SER A 92 -1.94 -21.88 -7.17
C SER A 92 -0.68 -21.03 -7.33
N ILE A 93 -0.67 -19.86 -6.69
CA ILE A 93 0.53 -19.01 -6.57
C ILE A 93 1.31 -19.31 -5.30
N VAL A 94 0.79 -20.17 -4.42
CA VAL A 94 1.44 -20.52 -3.15
C VAL A 94 2.84 -21.09 -3.39
N HIS A 95 3.02 -21.91 -4.43
CA HIS A 95 4.30 -22.52 -4.77
C HIS A 95 5.26 -21.59 -5.53
N GLU A 96 4.78 -20.45 -6.00
CA GLU A 96 5.62 -19.41 -6.62
C GLU A 96 6.09 -18.39 -5.58
N ILE A 97 5.31 -18.21 -4.51
CA ILE A 97 5.65 -17.33 -3.38
C ILE A 97 6.50 -18.09 -2.35
N ILE A 98 6.10 -19.31 -1.97
CA ILE A 98 6.80 -20.13 -0.99
C ILE A 98 7.72 -21.11 -1.71
N ASN A 99 9.02 -21.01 -1.41
CA ASN A 99 10.01 -21.94 -1.92
C ASN A 99 9.76 -23.35 -1.37
N ARG A 100 9.70 -24.35 -2.25
CA ARG A 100 9.50 -25.74 -1.83
C ARG A 100 10.71 -26.21 -1.00
N PRO A 101 10.52 -26.91 0.13
CA PRO A 101 11.64 -27.52 0.84
C PRO A 101 12.38 -28.47 -0.12
N GLU A 102 13.70 -28.38 -0.19
CA GLU A 102 14.50 -29.28 -1.02
C GLU A 102 14.28 -30.74 -0.54
N GLU A 103 13.75 -31.61 -1.40
CA GLU A 103 14.06 -33.03 -1.29
C GLU A 103 15.56 -33.15 -1.56
N GLN A 104 16.35 -33.62 -0.60
CA GLN A 104 17.80 -33.85 -0.74
C GLN A 104 18.07 -34.83 -1.89
N ARG A 105 18.09 -34.34 -3.14
CA ARG A 105 18.51 -35.10 -4.31
C ARG A 105 19.99 -34.85 -4.52
N GLY A 106 20.74 -35.91 -4.21
CA GLY A 106 22.19 -36.10 -4.29
C GLY A 106 23.05 -35.14 -5.11
N ARG A 107 24.14 -34.72 -4.45
CA ARG A 107 25.49 -34.40 -4.96
C ARG A 107 25.58 -33.78 -6.36
N VAL A 108 25.72 -32.45 -6.40
CA VAL A 108 26.65 -31.76 -7.30
C VAL A 108 27.34 -30.65 -6.53
N ALA A 109 28.67 -30.54 -6.69
CA ALA A 109 29.56 -29.64 -5.97
C ALA A 109 29.52 -28.17 -6.44
N GLU A 110 28.42 -27.75 -7.09
CA GLU A 110 28.17 -26.37 -7.47
C GLU A 110 27.08 -25.79 -6.57
N LEU A 111 27.24 -24.53 -6.16
CA LEU A 111 26.22 -23.78 -5.44
C LEU A 111 24.98 -23.66 -6.34
N ALA A 112 24.07 -24.62 -6.24
CA ALA A 112 22.84 -24.67 -7.01
C ALA A 112 21.85 -23.64 -6.45
N ILE A 113 22.08 -22.36 -6.76
CA ILE A 113 21.15 -21.28 -6.45
C ILE A 113 20.00 -21.36 -7.46
N HIS A 114 18.82 -21.76 -7.00
CA HIS A 114 17.64 -21.96 -7.85
C HIS A 114 16.41 -21.19 -7.36
N ASP A 115 16.48 -20.61 -6.17
CA ASP A 115 15.43 -19.77 -5.61
C ASP A 115 16.01 -18.71 -4.64
N MET A 116 15.15 -17.84 -4.14
CA MET A 116 15.56 -16.78 -3.21
C MET A 116 16.09 -17.32 -1.88
N ARG A 117 15.60 -18.47 -1.42
CA ARG A 117 16.01 -19.04 -0.13
C ARG A 117 17.44 -19.56 -0.23
N THR A 118 17.74 -20.34 -1.27
CA THR A 118 19.07 -20.86 -1.57
C THR A 118 20.07 -19.76 -1.90
N LEU A 119 19.64 -18.69 -2.57
CA LEU A 119 20.46 -17.49 -2.78
C LEU A 119 20.90 -16.86 -1.45
N PHE A 120 19.95 -16.48 -0.58
CA PHE A 120 20.28 -15.82 0.68
C PHE A 120 20.99 -16.76 1.66
N ARG A 121 20.62 -18.04 1.70
CA ARG A 121 21.32 -19.08 2.48
C ARG A 121 22.79 -19.20 2.09
N SER A 122 23.11 -19.04 0.80
CA SER A 122 24.50 -19.10 0.33
C SER A 122 25.36 -17.92 0.77
N MET A 123 24.74 -16.78 1.04
CA MET A 123 25.41 -15.60 1.59
C MET A 123 25.59 -15.70 3.10
N ASP A 124 24.49 -16.00 3.80
CA ASP A 124 24.45 -16.22 5.25
C ASP A 124 23.28 -17.18 5.56
N PRO A 125 23.54 -18.36 6.17
CA PRO A 125 22.50 -19.33 6.50
C PRO A 125 21.37 -18.78 7.37
N THR A 126 21.62 -17.74 8.17
CA THR A 126 20.60 -17.14 9.03
C THR A 126 19.54 -16.35 8.26
N LEU A 127 19.84 -15.93 7.03
CA LEU A 127 18.91 -15.18 6.17
C LEU A 127 17.80 -16.06 5.58
N GLU A 128 18.00 -17.38 5.51
CA GLU A 128 17.00 -18.34 5.07
C GLU A 128 15.68 -18.16 5.84
N HIS A 129 15.75 -18.07 7.16
CA HIS A 129 14.57 -17.89 8.01
C HIS A 129 13.89 -16.53 7.82
N ILE A 130 14.65 -15.48 7.49
CA ILE A 130 14.09 -14.16 7.20
C ILE A 130 13.31 -14.21 5.88
N VAL A 131 13.88 -14.86 4.85
CA VAL A 131 13.20 -15.09 3.57
C VAL A 131 11.91 -15.87 3.78
N GLU A 132 11.97 -16.99 4.49
CA GLU A 132 10.78 -17.80 4.77
C GLU A 132 9.71 -17.00 5.52
N LEU A 133 10.10 -16.23 6.53
CA LEU A 133 9.17 -15.38 7.28
C LEU A 133 8.47 -14.36 6.37
N ILE A 134 9.21 -13.68 5.49
CA ILE A 134 8.64 -12.72 4.54
C ILE A 134 7.72 -13.41 3.54
N GLN A 135 8.07 -14.60 3.04
CA GLN A 135 7.20 -15.37 2.14
C GLN A 135 5.85 -15.71 2.78
N HIS A 136 5.84 -16.04 4.08
CA HIS A 136 4.60 -16.25 4.83
C HIS A 136 3.80 -14.95 4.98
N TRP A 137 4.46 -13.83 5.27
CA TRP A 137 3.79 -12.53 5.31
C TRP A 137 3.14 -12.18 3.97
N LEU A 138 3.86 -12.37 2.85
CA LEU A 138 3.30 -12.16 1.51
C LEU A 138 2.05 -13.01 1.28
N LEU A 139 2.10 -14.30 1.64
CA LEU A 139 0.94 -15.19 1.46
C LEU A 139 -0.25 -14.78 2.32
N TRP A 140 -0.01 -14.35 3.57
CA TRP A 140 -1.09 -13.92 4.48
C TRP A 140 -1.70 -12.58 4.08
N ASP A 141 -0.89 -11.65 3.56
CA ASP A 141 -1.29 -10.27 3.35
C ASP A 141 -1.76 -10.00 1.92
N LEU A 142 -1.35 -10.81 0.94
CA LEU A 142 -1.71 -10.62 -0.47
C LEU A 142 -3.23 -10.65 -0.74
N PRO A 143 -4.03 -11.59 -0.19
CA PRO A 143 -5.49 -11.57 -0.36
C PRO A 143 -6.12 -10.27 0.17
N ASP A 144 -5.63 -9.78 1.31
CA ASP A 144 -6.11 -8.54 1.91
C ASP A 144 -5.74 -7.32 1.07
N ALA A 145 -4.49 -7.24 0.62
CA ALA A 145 -4.03 -6.17 -0.26
C ALA A 145 -4.80 -6.13 -1.58
N ALA A 146 -5.11 -7.30 -2.14
CA ALA A 146 -5.94 -7.42 -3.33
C ALA A 146 -7.37 -6.92 -3.10
N ASP A 147 -8.01 -7.30 -2.00
CA ASP A 147 -9.36 -6.82 -1.68
C ASP A 147 -9.39 -5.32 -1.35
N LEU A 148 -8.36 -4.76 -0.70
CA LEU A 148 -8.25 -3.30 -0.51
C LEU A 148 -8.21 -2.55 -1.84
N PHE A 149 -7.35 -3.00 -2.76
CA PHE A 149 -7.26 -2.40 -4.08
C PHE A 149 -8.55 -2.60 -4.88
N HIS A 150 -9.14 -3.79 -4.85
CA HIS A 150 -10.40 -4.06 -5.55
C HIS A 150 -11.55 -3.23 -4.98
N PHE A 151 -11.60 -3.04 -3.65
CA PHE A 151 -12.56 -2.15 -3.01
C PHE A 151 -12.44 -0.72 -3.52
N ASP A 152 -11.22 -0.20 -3.67
CA ASP A 152 -10.97 1.13 -4.23
C ASP A 152 -11.41 1.24 -5.69
N LEU A 153 -11.12 0.24 -6.52
CA LEU A 153 -11.61 0.17 -7.90
C LEU A 153 -13.14 0.21 -7.95
N GLN A 154 -13.78 -0.56 -7.07
CA GLN A 154 -15.22 -0.70 -7.02
C GLN A 154 -15.90 0.58 -6.48
N MET A 155 -15.29 1.25 -5.49
CA MET A 155 -15.69 2.58 -5.03
C MET A 155 -15.65 3.60 -6.18
N HIS A 156 -14.58 3.60 -6.99
CA HIS A 156 -14.48 4.48 -8.15
C HIS A 156 -15.57 4.19 -9.19
N ARG A 157 -15.95 2.93 -9.41
CA ARG A 157 -17.07 2.56 -10.29
C ARG A 157 -18.40 3.08 -9.76
N CYS A 158 -18.70 2.88 -8.48
CA CYS A 158 -19.91 3.43 -7.84
C CYS A 158 -19.97 4.95 -7.99
N ALA A 159 -18.86 5.65 -7.73
CA ALA A 159 -18.77 7.10 -7.88
C ALA A 159 -18.97 7.55 -9.34
N TYR A 160 -18.42 6.81 -10.31
CA TYR A 160 -18.59 7.08 -11.74
C TYR A 160 -20.06 6.97 -12.16
N PHE A 161 -20.73 5.86 -11.84
CA PHE A 161 -22.14 5.65 -12.20
C PHE A 161 -23.10 6.57 -11.46
N ARG A 162 -22.72 7.09 -10.29
CA ARG A 162 -23.49 8.10 -9.57
C ARG A 162 -23.44 9.49 -10.23
N THR A 163 -22.39 9.80 -10.98
CA THR A 163 -22.10 11.17 -11.45
C THR A 163 -22.11 11.32 -12.97
N ASN A 164 -22.17 10.21 -13.72
CA ASN A 164 -22.13 10.21 -15.17
C ASN A 164 -23.34 9.47 -15.75
N PRO A 165 -23.94 9.96 -16.84
CA PRO A 165 -25.04 9.27 -17.50
C PRO A 165 -24.57 7.92 -18.08
N LEU A 166 -25.41 6.89 -17.97
CA LEU A 166 -25.07 5.55 -18.48
C LEU A 166 -25.35 5.43 -19.98
N THR A 167 -24.32 5.04 -20.73
CA THR A 167 -24.44 4.72 -22.15
C THR A 167 -25.15 3.38 -22.37
N ASP A 168 -25.78 3.20 -23.54
CA ASP A 168 -26.47 1.94 -23.88
C ASP A 168 -25.51 0.75 -23.90
N GLU A 169 -24.26 0.94 -24.32
CA GLU A 169 -23.22 -0.10 -24.27
C GLU A 169 -22.96 -0.60 -22.84
N ILE A 170 -22.93 0.32 -21.87
CA ILE A 170 -22.78 -0.06 -20.45
C ILE A 170 -24.01 -0.84 -20.01
N ARG A 171 -25.22 -0.36 -20.31
CA ARG A 171 -26.48 -1.03 -19.93
C ARG A 171 -26.55 -2.45 -20.49
N ASP A 172 -26.15 -2.65 -21.75
CA ASP A 172 -26.13 -3.97 -22.38
C ASP A 172 -25.14 -4.93 -21.72
N ARG A 173 -23.95 -4.46 -21.31
CA ARG A 173 -23.01 -5.29 -20.54
C ARG A 173 -23.59 -5.75 -19.20
N TYR A 174 -24.38 -4.90 -18.54
CA TYR A 174 -25.03 -5.25 -17.27
C TYR A 174 -26.23 -6.18 -17.40
N LYS A 175 -26.87 -6.31 -18.58
CA LYS A 175 -27.99 -7.26 -18.76
C LYS A 175 -27.59 -8.68 -18.40
N ALA A 176 -26.44 -9.14 -18.89
CA ALA A 176 -25.92 -10.47 -18.58
C ALA A 176 -25.60 -10.63 -17.08
N ALA A 177 -24.97 -9.62 -16.48
CA ALA A 177 -24.58 -9.65 -15.07
C ALA A 177 -25.77 -9.59 -14.09
N LEU A 178 -26.86 -8.92 -14.51
CA LEU A 178 -28.12 -8.81 -13.76
C LEU A 178 -29.11 -9.95 -14.09
N HIS A 179 -28.75 -10.86 -15.00
CA HIS A 179 -29.62 -11.91 -15.51
C HIS A 179 -30.96 -11.41 -16.08
N LYS A 180 -30.96 -10.21 -16.69
CA LYS A 180 -32.13 -9.64 -17.35
C LYS A 180 -32.26 -10.12 -18.80
N ARG A 181 -33.50 -10.20 -19.28
CA ARG A 181 -33.79 -10.56 -20.68
C ARG A 181 -33.34 -9.44 -21.64
N PRO A 182 -33.08 -9.74 -22.93
CA PRO A 182 -32.58 -8.74 -23.88
C PRO A 182 -33.51 -7.52 -24.06
N ASP A 183 -34.82 -7.75 -23.90
CA ASP A 183 -35.93 -6.81 -24.02
C ASP A 183 -36.22 -6.03 -22.72
N GLU A 184 -35.64 -6.44 -21.59
CA GLU A 184 -35.81 -5.74 -20.32
C GLU A 184 -34.90 -4.51 -20.23
N THR A 185 -35.48 -3.39 -19.81
CA THR A 185 -34.74 -2.15 -19.57
C THR A 185 -33.93 -2.24 -18.28
N VAL A 186 -32.62 -2.05 -18.39
CA VAL A 186 -31.72 -1.91 -17.24
C VAL A 186 -31.70 -0.46 -16.80
N THR A 187 -32.14 -0.21 -15.57
CA THR A 187 -32.15 1.13 -14.99
C THR A 187 -30.80 1.46 -14.34
N GLU A 188 -30.52 2.74 -14.15
CA GLU A 188 -29.31 3.20 -13.45
C GLU A 188 -29.30 2.70 -12.01
N ARG A 189 -30.49 2.63 -11.39
CA ARG A 189 -30.70 2.04 -10.08
C ARG A 189 -30.27 0.57 -10.02
N ASP A 190 -30.64 -0.23 -11.02
CA ASP A 190 -30.27 -1.65 -11.06
C ASP A 190 -28.75 -1.82 -11.07
N ILE A 191 -28.07 -1.01 -11.90
CA ILE A 191 -26.60 -1.02 -12.03
C ILE A 191 -25.95 -0.56 -10.73
N LEU A 192 -26.39 0.56 -10.16
CA LEU A 192 -25.82 1.10 -8.93
C LEU A 192 -26.04 0.15 -7.74
N ALA A 193 -27.23 -0.44 -7.61
CA ALA A 193 -27.51 -1.43 -6.57
C ALA A 193 -26.63 -2.68 -6.70
N PHE A 194 -26.38 -3.13 -7.93
CA PHE A 194 -25.50 -4.25 -8.21
C PHE A 194 -24.04 -3.95 -7.89
N GLU A 195 -23.55 -2.76 -8.25
CA GLU A 195 -22.18 -2.34 -7.93
C GLU A 195 -21.97 -2.14 -6.42
N LEU A 196 -22.97 -1.65 -5.69
CA LEU A 196 -22.94 -1.60 -4.22
C LEU A 196 -22.92 -3.00 -3.60
N LYS A 197 -23.66 -3.96 -4.17
CA LYS A 197 -23.64 -5.36 -3.71
C LYS A 197 -22.26 -6.00 -3.93
N ARG A 198 -21.59 -5.70 -5.03
CA ARG A 198 -20.20 -6.13 -5.27
C ARG A 198 -19.24 -5.51 -4.26
N LEU A 199 -19.39 -4.22 -3.98
CA LEU A 199 -18.58 -3.52 -2.99
C LEU A 199 -18.76 -4.13 -1.59
N GLU A 200 -20.00 -4.44 -1.21
CA GLU A 200 -20.34 -5.13 0.04
C GLU A 200 -19.71 -6.53 0.10
N HIS A 201 -19.74 -7.27 -1.00
CA HIS A 201 -19.11 -8.59 -1.10
C HIS A 201 -17.60 -8.54 -0.85
N ILE A 202 -16.89 -7.57 -1.44
CA ILE A 202 -15.45 -7.37 -1.21
C ILE A 202 -15.19 -7.05 0.27
N LEU A 203 -15.97 -6.15 0.87
CA LEU A 203 -15.88 -5.82 2.29
C LEU A 203 -16.10 -7.04 3.17
N ASN A 204 -17.12 -7.85 2.89
CA ASN A 204 -17.44 -9.03 3.67
C ASN A 204 -16.33 -10.07 3.59
N ASN A 205 -15.73 -10.28 2.42
CA ASN A 205 -14.56 -11.16 2.28
C ASN A 205 -13.40 -10.72 3.17
N PHE A 206 -13.11 -9.41 3.19
CA PHE A 206 -12.08 -8.84 4.06
C PHE A 206 -12.41 -9.05 5.54
N VAL A 207 -13.65 -8.75 5.96
CA VAL A 207 -14.15 -8.91 7.34
C VAL A 207 -14.08 -10.36 7.80
N THR A 208 -14.55 -11.31 6.99
CA THR A 208 -14.53 -12.74 7.32
C THR A 208 -13.11 -13.24 7.56
N ARG A 209 -12.14 -12.83 6.72
CA ARG A 209 -10.73 -13.20 6.96
C ARG A 209 -10.17 -12.65 8.27
N ARG A 210 -10.63 -11.48 8.74
CA ARG A 210 -10.22 -10.96 10.06
C ARG A 210 -10.72 -11.84 11.21
N ALA A 211 -11.91 -12.44 11.07
CA ALA A 211 -12.47 -13.33 12.08
C ALA A 211 -11.74 -14.68 12.14
N GLU A 212 -11.18 -15.12 11.02
CA GLU A 212 -10.41 -16.37 10.90
C GLU A 212 -8.91 -16.19 11.19
N GLU A 213 -8.44 -14.95 11.32
CA GLU A 213 -7.02 -14.64 11.53
C GLU A 213 -6.54 -15.08 12.92
N LYS A 214 -5.39 -15.74 12.94
CA LYS A 214 -4.75 -16.19 14.18
C LYS A 214 -3.83 -15.09 14.74
N ALA A 215 -3.63 -15.10 16.05
CA ALA A 215 -2.83 -14.07 16.75
C ALA A 215 -1.41 -13.86 16.18
N TYR A 216 -0.75 -14.90 15.67
CA TYR A 216 0.59 -14.78 15.07
C TYR A 216 0.61 -14.14 13.67
N MET A 217 -0.55 -14.01 13.02
CA MET A 217 -0.70 -13.35 11.72
C MET A 217 -0.99 -11.85 11.87
N MET A 218 -1.41 -11.41 13.06
CA MET A 218 -1.77 -10.03 13.34
C MET A 218 -0.61 -9.07 13.09
N ILE A 219 -0.91 -7.92 12.49
CA ILE A 219 0.03 -6.80 12.29
C ILE A 219 -0.16 -5.80 13.42
N ILE A 220 0.85 -5.65 14.27
CA ILE A 220 0.81 -4.70 15.38
C ILE A 220 1.47 -3.39 14.95
N ARG A 221 0.65 -2.36 14.77
CA ARG A 221 1.12 -1.00 14.48
C ARG A 221 1.11 -0.16 15.77
N ARG A 222 2.05 0.77 15.82
CA ARG A 222 2.08 1.85 16.78
C ARG A 222 2.34 3.13 15.99
N ASP A 223 1.41 4.08 16.04
CA ASP A 223 1.61 5.36 15.38
C ASP A 223 2.47 6.27 16.24
N GLU A 224 3.22 7.19 15.63
CA GLU A 224 3.88 8.24 16.39
C GLU A 224 2.83 9.09 17.13
N GLN A 225 3.10 9.40 18.39
CA GLN A 225 2.27 10.32 19.14
C GLN A 225 2.28 11.71 18.51
N VAL A 226 1.12 12.38 18.49
CA VAL A 226 1.01 13.75 18.01
C VAL A 226 1.92 14.65 18.86
N GLY A 227 2.86 15.33 18.22
CA GLY A 227 3.87 16.15 18.91
C GLY A 227 5.08 15.36 19.42
N SER A 228 5.36 14.17 18.85
CA SER A 228 6.60 13.43 19.10
C SER A 228 7.83 14.33 18.87
N ALA A 229 8.89 14.12 19.66
CA ALA A 229 10.13 14.86 19.49
C ALA A 229 10.75 14.63 18.10
N SER A 230 10.55 13.43 17.53
CA SER A 230 10.90 13.11 16.14
C SER A 230 10.15 14.00 15.15
N SER A 231 8.82 14.09 15.25
CA SER A 231 8.00 14.92 14.35
C SER A 231 8.35 16.41 14.46
N GLN A 232 8.58 16.92 15.67
CA GLN A 232 9.00 18.30 15.88
C GLN A 232 10.38 18.58 15.26
N GLU A 233 11.34 17.66 15.42
CA GLU A 233 12.67 17.80 14.84
C GLU A 233 12.63 17.68 13.30
N ILE A 234 11.78 16.81 12.73
CA ILE A 234 11.56 16.71 11.27
C ILE A 234 11.05 18.04 10.70
N LEU A 235 10.03 18.64 11.33
CA LEU A 235 9.48 19.93 10.91
C LEU A 235 10.54 21.04 11.00
N ALA A 236 11.28 21.10 12.12
CA ALA A 236 12.35 22.07 12.30
C ALA A 236 13.47 21.92 11.26
N LEU A 237 13.85 20.68 10.91
CA LEU A 237 14.82 20.40 9.86
C LEU A 237 14.31 20.81 8.48
N ALA A 238 13.03 20.53 8.17
CA ALA A 238 12.42 20.90 6.91
C ALA A 238 12.36 22.43 6.71
N GLU A 239 12.00 23.18 7.75
CA GLU A 239 12.02 24.64 7.73
C GLU A 239 13.42 25.19 7.49
N ARG A 240 14.44 24.63 8.15
CA ARG A 240 15.84 25.03 7.96
C ARG A 240 16.34 24.73 6.55
N LEU A 241 16.00 23.58 5.98
CA LEU A 241 16.38 23.22 4.61
C LEU A 241 15.75 24.19 3.59
N LYS A 242 14.45 24.48 3.74
CA LYS A 242 13.77 25.49 2.91
C LYS A 242 14.40 26.87 3.04
N PHE A 243 14.84 27.23 4.24
CA PHE A 243 15.53 28.50 4.49
C PHE A 243 16.93 28.54 3.86
N ILE A 244 17.68 27.45 3.89
CA ILE A 244 18.97 27.34 3.18
C ILE A 244 18.75 27.49 1.68
N GLU A 245 17.78 26.77 1.10
CA GLU A 245 17.44 26.86 -0.33
C GLU A 245 17.04 28.28 -0.74
N SER A 246 16.25 28.98 0.08
CA SER A 246 15.86 30.36 -0.20
C SER A 246 17.03 31.33 -0.10
N LEU A 247 17.96 31.11 0.83
CA LEU A 247 19.19 31.89 0.91
C LEU A 247 20.09 31.65 -0.29
N GLU A 248 20.33 30.39 -0.67
CA GLU A 248 21.20 30.00 -1.80
C GLU A 248 20.63 30.47 -3.15
N SER A 249 19.31 30.58 -3.29
CA SER A 249 18.64 31.09 -4.51
C SER A 249 18.42 32.60 -4.54
N SER A 250 18.65 33.30 -3.42
CA SER A 250 18.51 34.76 -3.34
C SER A 250 19.78 35.49 -3.79
N ASP A 251 19.63 36.44 -4.71
CA ASP A 251 20.68 37.37 -5.08
C ASP A 251 20.53 38.70 -4.30
N GLY A 252 21.66 39.27 -3.88
CA GLY A 252 21.71 40.56 -3.17
C GLY A 252 22.23 40.48 -1.72
N PRO A 253 22.32 41.61 -1.01
CA PRO A 253 22.82 41.67 0.36
C PRO A 253 21.87 40.98 1.36
N VAL A 254 22.42 40.48 2.46
CA VAL A 254 21.63 39.84 3.53
C VAL A 254 20.69 40.88 4.16
N PRO A 255 19.39 40.58 4.33
CA PRO A 255 18.45 41.50 4.99
C PRO A 255 18.92 41.94 6.38
N ALA A 256 18.70 43.22 6.70
CA ALA A 256 19.14 43.87 7.93
C ALA A 256 18.82 43.08 9.22
N GLU A 257 17.57 42.63 9.35
CA GLU A 257 17.08 41.88 10.50
C GLU A 257 17.73 40.50 10.62
N LEU A 258 18.00 39.88 9.46
CA LEU A 258 18.65 38.58 9.40
C LEU A 258 20.12 38.67 9.76
N ALA A 259 20.82 39.69 9.25
CA ALA A 259 22.21 39.97 9.59
C ALA A 259 22.37 40.25 11.09
N GLU A 260 21.44 40.98 11.72
CA GLU A 260 21.47 41.22 13.15
C GLU A 260 21.28 39.93 13.97
N LYS A 261 20.34 39.06 13.56
CA LYS A 261 20.13 37.76 14.20
C LYS A 261 21.39 36.90 14.15
N TYR A 262 22.02 36.75 12.99
CA TYR A 262 23.20 35.89 12.83
C TYR A 262 24.49 36.52 13.34
N ALA A 263 24.62 37.85 13.39
CA ALA A 263 25.76 38.53 14.04
C ALA A 263 25.89 38.12 15.51
N ARG A 264 24.77 38.06 16.25
CA ARG A 264 24.76 37.61 17.65
C ARG A 264 25.16 36.14 17.81
N VAL A 265 24.75 35.30 16.86
CA VAL A 265 24.95 33.86 16.91
C VAL A 265 26.37 33.46 16.47
N LEU A 266 26.92 34.17 15.49
CA LEU A 266 28.27 33.96 14.96
C LEU A 266 29.34 34.73 15.75
N GLY A 267 28.94 35.70 16.59
CA GLY A 267 29.85 36.50 17.40
C GLY A 267 30.66 37.52 16.60
N CYS A 268 30.13 38.02 15.48
CA CYS A 268 30.79 38.98 14.59
C CYS A 268 29.97 40.27 14.43
N ALA A 269 30.54 41.29 13.78
CA ALA A 269 29.83 42.52 13.49
C ALA A 269 28.80 42.31 12.36
N ARG A 270 27.74 43.14 12.32
CA ARG A 270 26.59 42.96 11.40
C ARG A 270 27.00 43.03 9.93
N ASP A 271 27.99 43.84 9.62
CA ASP A 271 28.60 44.02 8.30
C ASP A 271 29.51 42.86 7.88
N GLU A 272 29.97 42.05 8.84
CA GLU A 272 30.80 40.86 8.59
C GLU A 272 29.95 39.59 8.34
N VAL A 273 28.64 39.66 8.52
CA VAL A 273 27.73 38.52 8.30
C VAL A 273 27.54 38.28 6.81
N THR A 274 28.15 37.21 6.30
CA THR A 274 27.97 36.77 4.92
C THR A 274 26.88 35.71 4.79
N ARG A 275 26.23 35.65 3.63
CA ARG A 275 25.26 34.59 3.30
C ARG A 275 25.88 33.19 3.45
N ASN A 276 27.12 33.01 3.01
CA ASN A 276 27.84 31.74 3.15
C ASN A 276 28.05 31.35 4.62
N ALA A 277 28.40 32.30 5.49
CA ALA A 277 28.53 32.03 6.93
C ALA A 277 27.19 31.62 7.57
N ILE A 278 26.08 32.23 7.14
CA ILE A 278 24.72 31.83 7.58
C ILE A 278 24.39 30.41 7.10
N VAL A 279 24.64 30.13 5.82
CA VAL A 279 24.38 28.82 5.21
C VAL A 279 25.21 27.72 5.90
N ASP A 280 26.49 27.97 6.16
CA ASP A 280 27.37 27.01 6.83
C ASP A 280 26.92 26.75 8.28
N TYR A 281 26.47 27.79 8.98
CA TYR A 281 25.91 27.64 10.32
C TYR A 281 24.60 26.83 10.32
N GLU A 282 23.68 27.12 9.41
CA GLU A 282 22.44 26.35 9.27
C GLU A 282 22.70 24.90 8.84
N LYS A 283 23.69 24.65 7.96
CA LYS A 283 24.13 23.29 7.59
C LYS A 283 24.67 22.52 8.80
N LYS A 284 25.41 23.18 9.70
CA LYS A 284 25.84 22.57 10.99
C LYS A 284 24.64 22.21 11.86
N LEU A 285 23.67 23.12 12.02
CA LEU A 285 22.46 22.86 12.80
C LEU A 285 21.61 21.74 12.20
N VAL A 286 21.52 21.64 10.87
CA VAL A 286 20.89 20.51 10.18
C VAL A 286 21.61 19.20 10.48
N ALA A 287 22.94 19.17 10.45
CA ALA A 287 23.72 17.98 10.77
C ALA A 287 23.56 17.55 12.24
N GLU A 288 23.41 18.50 13.17
CA GLU A 288 23.11 18.22 14.57
C GLU A 288 21.67 17.75 14.78
N GLY A 289 20.70 18.37 14.11
CA GLY A 289 19.31 17.96 14.15
C GLY A 289 19.10 16.57 13.56
N LYS A 290 19.80 16.21 12.47
CA LYS A 290 19.81 14.84 11.94
C LYS A 290 20.32 13.82 12.95
N ARG A 291 21.33 14.17 13.76
CA ARG A 291 21.85 13.33 14.86
C ARG A 291 20.90 13.23 16.05
N ARG A 292 20.15 14.29 16.37
CA ARG A 292 19.07 14.24 17.37
C ARG A 292 17.92 13.38 16.89
N LEU A 293 17.50 13.57 15.64
CA LEU A 293 16.43 12.80 15.01
C LEU A 293 16.75 11.31 14.99
N HIS A 294 17.96 10.91 14.62
CA HIS A 294 18.39 9.50 14.71
C HIS A 294 18.19 8.94 16.11
N ARG A 295 18.64 9.67 17.15
CA ARG A 295 18.44 9.25 18.54
C ARG A 295 16.97 9.16 18.94
N TYR A 296 16.12 10.11 18.51
CA TYR A 296 14.68 10.04 18.79
C TYR A 296 13.98 8.88 18.09
N ILE A 297 14.47 8.46 16.92
CA ILE A 297 13.96 7.30 16.20
C ILE A 297 14.45 6.00 16.86
N GLU A 298 15.69 5.97 17.34
CA GLU A 298 16.26 4.82 18.06
C GLU A 298 15.64 4.64 19.47
N ASP A 299 15.40 5.73 20.18
CA ASP A 299 14.72 5.75 21.47
C ASP A 299 13.20 5.71 21.23
N ASP A 300 12.65 4.50 21.03
CA ASP A 300 11.26 4.07 20.72
C ASP A 300 10.15 4.57 21.70
N ARG A 301 10.36 5.69 22.41
CA ARG A 301 9.52 6.25 23.49
C ARG A 301 8.37 7.13 22.99
N TYR A 302 8.31 7.44 21.70
CA TYR A 302 7.30 8.34 21.13
C TYR A 302 6.19 7.61 20.36
N LEU A 303 6.14 6.29 20.47
CA LEU A 303 5.09 5.47 19.86
C LEU A 303 3.85 5.42 20.76
N GLY A 304 2.68 5.52 20.15
CA GLY A 304 1.38 5.37 20.80
C GLY A 304 1.06 3.93 21.19
N GLU A 305 -0.14 3.73 21.73
CA GLU A 305 -0.64 2.41 22.11
C GLU A 305 -0.66 1.45 20.91
N PRO A 306 -0.21 0.20 21.07
CA PRO A 306 -0.27 -0.79 20.01
C PRO A 306 -1.71 -1.14 19.66
N TYR A 307 -1.98 -1.28 18.37
CA TYR A 307 -3.27 -1.71 17.87
C TYR A 307 -3.12 -2.69 16.69
N ASP A 308 -4.20 -3.43 16.43
CA ASP A 308 -4.31 -4.31 15.28
C ASP A 308 -4.58 -3.47 14.02
N TYR A 309 -3.58 -3.39 13.15
CA TYR A 309 -3.62 -2.55 11.96
C TYR A 309 -4.69 -2.98 10.97
N LYS A 310 -4.85 -4.29 10.74
CA LYS A 310 -5.83 -4.81 9.78
C LYS A 310 -7.25 -4.66 10.32
N LYS A 311 -7.44 -4.74 11.65
CA LYS A 311 -8.71 -4.43 12.29
C LYS A 311 -9.08 -2.95 12.19
N ALA A 312 -8.11 -2.03 12.33
CA ALA A 312 -8.35 -0.61 12.11
C ALA A 312 -8.76 -0.32 10.64
N GLN A 313 -8.09 -0.96 9.67
CA GLN A 313 -8.48 -0.87 8.26
C GLN A 313 -9.89 -1.42 7.99
N MET A 314 -10.27 -2.53 8.64
CA MET A 314 -11.63 -3.08 8.54
C MET A 314 -12.68 -2.03 8.95
N VAL A 315 -12.47 -1.34 10.08
CA VAL A 315 -13.38 -0.28 10.55
C VAL A 315 -13.44 0.85 9.53
N HIS A 316 -12.28 1.28 9.01
CA HIS A 316 -12.21 2.34 8.00
C HIS A 316 -12.96 1.97 6.70
N LEU A 317 -12.82 0.74 6.23
CA LEU A 317 -13.56 0.26 5.05
C LEU A 317 -15.08 0.25 5.29
N GLN A 318 -15.53 -0.19 6.47
CA GLN A 318 -16.94 -0.17 6.84
C GLN A 318 -17.50 1.26 6.84
N GLU A 319 -16.74 2.24 7.35
CA GLU A 319 -17.10 3.65 7.31
C GLU A 319 -17.19 4.18 5.88
N ARG A 320 -16.19 3.89 5.04
CA ARG A 320 -16.18 4.26 3.61
C ARG A 320 -17.36 3.65 2.86
N PHE A 321 -17.67 2.38 3.10
CA PHE A 321 -18.83 1.71 2.50
C PHE A 321 -20.15 2.36 2.91
N ARG A 322 -20.36 2.58 4.22
CA ARG A 322 -21.57 3.28 4.72
C ARG A 322 -21.72 4.67 4.13
N ALA A 323 -20.63 5.42 4.04
CA ALA A 323 -20.63 6.75 3.43
C ALA A 323 -21.01 6.68 1.95
N GLU A 324 -20.54 5.68 1.19
CA GLU A 324 -20.91 5.55 -0.22
C GLU A 324 -22.37 5.11 -0.41
N VAL A 325 -22.86 4.18 0.42
CA VAL A 325 -24.28 3.79 0.44
C VAL A 325 -25.16 5.01 0.70
N ALA A 326 -24.80 5.84 1.69
CA ALA A 326 -25.55 7.06 2.01
C ALA A 326 -25.60 8.05 0.83
N LYS A 327 -24.51 8.20 0.06
CA LYS A 327 -24.49 9.03 -1.15
C LYS A 327 -25.35 8.47 -2.28
N CYS A 328 -25.50 7.16 -2.36
CA CYS A 328 -26.30 6.49 -3.40
C CYS A 328 -27.79 6.42 -3.05
N GLN A 329 -28.16 6.52 -1.78
CA GLN A 329 -29.51 6.33 -1.29
C GLN A 329 -30.59 7.21 -1.97
N PRO A 330 -30.36 8.51 -2.27
CA PRO A 330 -31.33 9.33 -3.01
C PRO A 330 -31.66 8.74 -4.40
N LEU A 331 -30.63 8.31 -5.14
CA LEU A 331 -30.77 7.74 -6.49
C LEU A 331 -31.43 6.36 -6.48
N LEU A 332 -31.33 5.63 -5.36
CA LEU A 332 -32.03 4.37 -5.17
C LEU A 332 -33.51 4.55 -4.80
N GLY A 333 -33.93 5.74 -4.34
CA GLY A 333 -35.25 6.03 -3.77
C GLY A 333 -36.17 6.97 -4.57
N GLU A 334 -35.68 7.75 -5.53
CA GLU A 334 -36.45 8.87 -6.13
C GLU A 334 -37.54 8.50 -7.18
N ALA A 335 -37.65 7.26 -7.65
CA ALA A 335 -38.60 6.91 -8.73
C ALA A 335 -40.10 6.86 -8.33
N ASN A 336 -40.46 6.97 -7.04
CA ASN A 336 -41.88 6.97 -6.64
C ASN A 336 -42.57 8.35 -6.77
N LYS A 337 -41.84 9.42 -7.08
CA LYS A 337 -42.43 10.77 -7.23
C LYS A 337 -42.82 11.12 -8.67
N GLU A 338 -42.28 10.46 -9.68
CA GLU A 338 -42.61 10.76 -11.09
C GLU A 338 -43.78 9.94 -11.64
N GLN A 339 -44.26 8.90 -10.93
CA GLN A 339 -45.46 8.14 -11.31
C GLN A 339 -46.74 8.59 -10.59
N SER A 340 -46.67 9.53 -9.65
CA SER A 340 -47.83 10.01 -8.87
C SER A 340 -48.36 11.39 -9.29
N SER A 341 -47.75 12.05 -10.28
CA SER A 341 -48.19 13.35 -10.81
C SER A 341 -48.82 13.29 -12.22
N GLY A 342 -49.08 12.08 -12.74
CA GLY A 342 -49.63 11.84 -14.08
C GLY A 342 -50.97 11.10 -14.08
N GLY A 343 -51.86 11.39 -13.14
CA GLY A 343 -53.23 10.89 -13.12
C GLY A 343 -54.16 12.01 -12.66
N GLU A 344 -54.93 12.54 -13.61
CA GLU A 344 -55.96 13.57 -13.47
C GLU A 344 -56.99 13.30 -12.37
#